data_AF-X1JRQ6-F1
#
_entry.id   AF-X1JRQ6-F1
#
_cell.length_a   1.000
_cell.length_b   1.000
_cell.length_c   1.000
_cell.angle_alpha   90.00
_cell.angle_beta   90.00
_cell.angle_gamma   90.00
#
_symmetry.space_group_name_H-M   'P 1'
#
loop_
_entity.id
_entity.type
_entity.pdbx_description
1 polymer ?
#
loop_
_entity_poly.entity_id
_entity_poly.type
_entity_poly.pdbx_seq_one_letter_code
_entity_poly.pdbx_strand_id
1 'polypeptide(L)' 'MGKNPTYTELYESGELQNRIERGYEILRECRLCPRECRVNREKGEKGFCKGGIELTVSSFHAHFGEEPPISGYRGSGTIF' A
#
# COMPACT_ATOMS: atom_id res chain seq x y z
N MET A 1 16.37 -1.14 -25.71
CA MET A 1 15.20 -1.95 -25.34
C MET A 1 14.96 -1.78 -23.85
N GLY A 2 14.00 -0.94 -23.47
CA GLY A 2 13.69 -0.70 -22.06
C GLY A 2 13.01 -1.93 -21.48
N LYS A 3 13.47 -2.42 -20.33
CA LYS A 3 12.74 -3.45 -19.58
C LYS A 3 11.38 -2.86 -19.19
N ASN A 4 10.30 -3.58 -19.48
CA ASN A 4 9.00 -3.23 -18.95
C ASN A 4 9.05 -3.31 -17.41
N PRO A 5 8.32 -2.44 -16.70
CA PRO A 5 8.16 -2.58 -15.26
C PRO A 5 7.51 -3.93 -14.93
N THR A 6 7.99 -4.58 -13.87
CA THR A 6 7.50 -5.92 -13.47
C THR A 6 6.02 -5.95 -13.11
N TYR A 7 5.44 -4.82 -12.67
CA TYR A 7 4.01 -4.75 -12.37
C TYR A 7 3.13 -4.93 -13.61
N THR A 8 3.62 -4.58 -14.80
CA THR A 8 2.89 -4.78 -16.06
C THR A 8 2.77 -6.27 -16.37
N GLU A 9 3.87 -7.00 -16.25
CA GLU A 9 3.90 -8.46 -16.46
C GLU A 9 3.02 -9.20 -15.43
N LEU A 10 3.04 -8.76 -14.17
CA LEU A 10 2.18 -9.31 -13.12
C LEU A 10 0.69 -9.05 -13.38
N TYR A 11 0.36 -7.88 -13.93
CA TYR A 11 -1.02 -7.56 -14.31
C TYR A 11 -1.49 -8.42 -15.48
N GLU A 12 -0.70 -8.48 -16.56
CA GLU A 12 -1.04 -9.23 -17.78
C GLU A 12 -1.15 -10.74 -17.53
N SER A 13 -0.33 -11.29 -16.63
CA SER A 13 -0.39 -12.70 -16.24
C SER A 13 -1.52 -13.06 -15.28
N GLY A 14 -2.24 -12.07 -14.74
CA GLY A 14 -3.28 -12.26 -13.71
C GLY A 14 -2.73 -12.52 -12.30
N GLU A 15 -1.41 -12.65 -12.14
CA GLU A 15 -0.77 -12.86 -10.84
C GLU A 15 -1.00 -11.69 -9.87
N LEU A 16 -1.09 -10.46 -10.39
CA LEU A 16 -1.42 -9.30 -9.55
C LEU A 16 -2.79 -9.46 -8.87
N GLN A 17 -3.78 -9.98 -9.60
CA GLN A 17 -5.12 -10.21 -9.06
C GLN A 17 -5.10 -11.29 -7.96
N ASN A 18 -4.38 -12.39 -8.18
CA ASN A 18 -4.19 -13.44 -7.17
C ASN A 18 -3.57 -12.89 -5.87
N ARG A 19 -2.59 -11.98 -5.99
CA ARG A 19 -1.96 -11.33 -4.83
C ARG A 19 -2.91 -10.40 -4.09
N ILE A 20 -3.76 -9.68 -4.81
CA ILE A 20 -4.79 -8.81 -4.21
C ILE A 20 -5.76 -9.66 -3.39
N GLU A 21 -6.28 -10.74 -3.97
CA GLU A 21 -7.21 -11.65 -3.31
C GLU A 21 -6.60 -12.26 -2.05
N ARG A 22 -5.36 -12.76 -2.14
CA ARG A 22 -4.62 -13.28 -0.98
C ARG A 22 -4.39 -12.20 0.07
N GLY A 23 -4.17 -10.95 -0.34
CA GLY A 23 -4.08 -9.80 0.56
C GLY A 23 -5.35 -9.62 1.39
N TYR A 24 -6.53 -9.63 0.75
CA TYR A 24 -7.81 -9.55 1.45
C TYR A 24 -8.08 -10.75 2.37
N GLU A 25 -7.68 -11.96 1.97
CA GLU A 25 -7.78 -13.14 2.84
C GLU A 25 -6.98 -12.97 4.13
N ILE A 26 -5.76 -12.43 4.06
CA ILE A 26 -4.94 -12.14 5.25
C ILE A 26 -5.65 -11.16 6.19
N LEU A 27 -6.43 -10.22 5.64
CA LEU A 27 -7.15 -9.22 6.44
C LEU A 27 -8.38 -9.78 7.18
N ARG A 28 -8.90 -10.96 6.81
CA ARG A 28 -10.00 -11.64 7.51
C ARG A 28 -9.60 -12.19 8.88
N GLU A 29 -8.31 -12.50 9.04
CA GLU A 29 -7.71 -12.88 10.32
C GLU A 29 -6.33 -12.21 10.43
N CYS A 30 -6.33 -10.89 10.67
CA CYS A 30 -5.13 -10.07 10.50
C CYS A 30 -3.99 -10.43 11.48
N ARG A 31 -2.88 -10.93 10.92
CA ARG A 31 -1.62 -11.23 11.62
C ARG A 31 -0.40 -10.41 11.15
N LEU A 32 -0.64 -9.31 10.43
CA LEU A 32 0.42 -8.49 9.83
C LEU A 32 1.38 -7.82 10.83
N CYS A 33 0.95 -7.58 12.07
CA CYS A 33 1.80 -7.01 13.10
C CYS A 33 2.23 -8.09 14.12
N PRO A 34 3.36 -7.92 14.83
CA PRO A 34 3.86 -8.91 15.80
C PRO A 34 2.90 -9.25 16.96
N ARG A 35 1.83 -8.47 17.13
CA ARG A 35 0.80 -8.72 18.17
C ARG A 35 -0.23 -9.76 17.75
N GLU A 36 -0.29 -10.14 16.47
CA GLU A 36 -1.22 -11.13 15.92
C GLU A 36 -2.65 -11.02 16.50
N CYS A 37 -3.26 -9.83 16.42
CA CYS A 37 -4.57 -9.60 17.04
C CYS A 37 -5.73 -10.39 16.40
N ARG A 38 -5.54 -10.96 15.20
CA ARG A 38 -6.50 -11.81 14.47
C ARG A 38 -7.88 -11.19 14.20
N VAL A 39 -8.00 -9.86 14.32
CA VAL A 39 -9.25 -9.15 13.99
C VAL A 39 -9.60 -9.32 12.51
N ASN A 40 -10.89 -9.33 12.22
CA ASN A 40 -11.40 -9.35 10.86
C ASN A 40 -11.61 -7.91 10.36
N ARG A 41 -10.67 -7.41 9.55
CA ARG A 41 -10.75 -6.04 9.03
C ARG A 41 -11.83 -5.85 7.98
N GLU A 42 -12.22 -6.90 7.27
CA GLU A 42 -13.34 -6.88 6.31
C GLU A 42 -14.67 -6.54 7.01
N LYS A 43 -14.81 -6.92 8.29
CA LYS A 43 -15.94 -6.53 9.15
C LYS A 43 -15.78 -5.17 9.82
N GLY A 44 -14.72 -4.42 9.51
CA GLY A 44 -14.42 -3.13 10.12
C GLY A 44 -13.81 -3.20 11.52
N GLU A 45 -13.41 -4.39 11.98
CA GLU A 45 -12.78 -4.56 13.29
C GLU A 45 -11.38 -3.92 13.31
N LYS A 46 -11.02 -3.33 14.45
CA LYS A 46 -9.72 -2.69 14.66
C LYS A 46 -8.98 -3.36 15.81
N GLY A 47 -7.75 -3.79 15.54
CA GLY A 47 -6.84 -4.28 16.57
C GLY A 47 -6.08 -3.15 17.26
N PHE A 48 -5.06 -3.52 18.05
CA PHE A 48 -4.23 -2.56 18.79
C PHE A 48 -3.61 -1.47 17.90
N CYS A 49 -3.20 -1.82 16.68
CA CYS A 49 -2.58 -0.88 15.73
C CYS A 49 -3.58 0.12 15.13
N LYS A 50 -4.89 -0.03 15.37
CA LYS A 50 -5.98 0.81 14.85
C LYS A 50 -6.13 0.87 13.32
N GLY A 51 -5.29 0.16 12.56
CA GLY A 51 -5.43 0.06 11.11
C GLY A 51 -6.73 -0.64 10.70
N GLY A 52 -7.38 -0.13 9.66
CA GLY A 52 -8.59 -0.70 9.05
C GLY A 52 -8.29 -1.46 7.76
N ILE A 53 -9.33 -1.70 6.96
CA ILE A 53 -9.24 -2.24 5.59
C ILE A 53 -8.89 -1.15 4.57
N GLU A 54 -9.38 0.06 4.80
CA GLU A 54 -9.05 1.23 3.99
C GLU A 54 -7.70 1.84 4.40
N LEU A 55 -6.97 2.35 3.41
CA LEU A 55 -5.76 3.12 3.64
C LEU A 55 -6.11 4.45 4.32
N THR A 56 -5.31 4.84 5.29
CA THR A 56 -5.41 6.16 5.93
C THR A 56 -4.24 7.01 5.47
N VAL A 57 -4.53 8.16 4.85
CA VAL A 57 -3.52 9.18 4.55
C VAL A 57 -3.44 10.12 5.74
N SER A 58 -2.27 10.18 6.37
CA SER A 58 -2.00 11.07 7.50
C SER A 58 -1.68 12.49 7.05
N SER A 59 -0.98 12.64 5.93
CA SER A 59 -0.64 13.94 5.34
C SER A 59 -0.27 13.83 3.86
N PHE A 60 -0.41 14.94 3.15
CA PHE A 60 0.07 15.08 1.78
C PHE A 60 0.56 16.51 1.56
N HIS A 61 1.67 16.67 0.85
CA HIS A 61 2.17 18.00 0.49
C HIS A 61 3.11 17.94 -0.72
N ALA A 62 3.44 19.11 -1.27
CA ALA A 62 4.56 19.23 -2.18
C ALA A 62 5.87 19.24 -1.37
N HIS A 63 6.79 18.37 -1.72
CA HIS A 63 8.10 18.25 -1.10
C HIS A 63 9.18 18.74 -2.06
N PHE A 64 9.95 19.73 -1.62
CA PHE A 64 10.97 20.40 -2.44
C PHE A 64 12.40 20.06 -1.98
N GLY A 65 12.56 19.31 -0.89
CA GLY A 65 13.84 19.08 -0.22
C GLY A 65 14.64 17.91 -0.79
N GLU A 66 13.98 16.83 -1.21
CA GLU A 66 14.63 15.63 -1.74
C GLU A 66 14.70 15.62 -3.28
N GLU A 67 15.90 15.26 -3.76
CA GLU A 67 16.26 14.99 -5.16
C GLU A 67 15.78 16.04 -6.17
N PRO A 68 16.44 17.22 -6.25
CA PRO A 68 16.12 18.28 -7.22
C PRO A 68 15.96 17.83 -8.68
N PRO A 69 16.71 16.82 -9.19
CA PRO A 69 16.50 16.31 -10.55
C PRO A 69 15.12 15.68 -10.79
N ILE A 70 14.42 15.23 -9.74
CA ILE A 70 13.12 14.54 -9.82
C ILE A 70 11.99 15.50 -9.42
N SER A 71 12.19 16.27 -8.35
CA SER A 71 11.18 17.18 -7.81
C SER A 71 10.98 18.45 -8.66
N GLY A 72 11.98 18.85 -9.45
CA GLY A 72 11.88 19.97 -10.38
C GLY A 72 11.44 21.28 -9.69
N TYR A 73 10.70 22.13 -10.41
CA TYR A 73 10.23 23.43 -9.88
C TYR A 73 8.87 23.35 -9.18
N ARG A 74 8.18 22.19 -9.22
CA ARG A 74 6.86 21.99 -8.62
C ARG A 74 6.87 21.15 -7.35
N GLY A 75 8.04 20.62 -6.97
CA GLY A 75 8.19 19.66 -5.90
C GLY A 75 7.72 18.25 -6.31
N SER A 76 8.09 17.25 -5.52
CA SER A 76 7.51 15.91 -5.58
C SER A 76 6.25 15.84 -4.71
N GLY A 77 5.28 15.02 -5.09
CA GLY A 77 4.13 14.75 -4.23
C GLY A 77 4.52 13.74 -3.15
N THR A 78 4.39 14.10 -1.88
CA THR A 78 4.54 13.18 -0.75
C THR A 78 3.17 12.82 -0.19
N ILE A 79 2.98 11.53 0.10
CA ILE A 79 1.79 10.97 0.76
C ILE A 79 2.32 10.10 1.90
N PHE A 80 1.95 10.43 3.13
CA PHE A 80 2.33 9.69 4.34
C PHE A 80 1.12 9.04 4.98
#